data_AF-A0A7W9KFT3-F1
#
_entry.id   AF-A0A7W9KFT3-F1
#
_cell.length_a   1.000
_cell.length_b   1.000
_cell.length_c   1.000
_cell.angle_alpha   90.00
_cell.angle_beta   90.00
_cell.angle_gamma   90.00
#
_symmetry.space_group_name_H-M   'P 1'
#
loop_
_entity.id
_entity.type
_entity.pdbx_description
1 polymer ?
#
loop_
_entity_poly.entity_id
_entity_poly.type
_entity_poly.pdbx_seq_one_letter_code
_entity_poly.pdbx_strand_id
1 'polypeptide(L)'
;MGESRPRRSLADKLDALFLRVTRPNGQEFTYEEVATAIQTTGVTISQSYIWQLRKGKKDNPTIKHVQALADFFGVPPAYFFDDEATDRVTQQLDHLRAEQERLREITADDDVQLVAMRASQMDPATRQMFADLMLSVVRGQQAQRGPEVP
;
A
#
# COMPACT_ATOMS: atom_id res chain seq x y z
N MET A 1 -0.50 -6.83 35.85
CA MET A 1 -0.91 -7.98 35.04
C MET A 1 -1.15 -7.43 33.65
N GLY A 2 -0.28 -7.73 32.68
CA GLY A 2 -0.46 -7.23 31.31
C GLY A 2 -1.67 -7.92 30.69
N GLU A 3 -2.65 -7.16 30.25
CA GLU A 3 -3.77 -7.68 29.48
C GLU A 3 -3.22 -8.33 28.20
N SER A 4 -3.29 -9.66 28.13
CA SER A 4 -3.00 -10.40 26.90
C SER A 4 -3.99 -9.96 25.84
N ARG A 5 -3.53 -9.12 24.89
CA ARG A 5 -4.34 -8.78 23.70
C ARG A 5 -4.81 -10.09 23.07
N PRO A 6 -6.10 -10.23 22.69
CA PRO A 6 -6.57 -11.41 22.00
C PRO A 6 -5.75 -11.61 20.72
N ARG A 7 -5.20 -12.81 20.53
CA ARG A 7 -4.43 -13.13 19.31
C ARG A 7 -5.31 -12.92 18.10
N ARG A 8 -4.82 -12.18 17.10
CA ARG A 8 -5.53 -11.99 15.84
C ARG A 8 -5.55 -13.30 15.06
N SER A 9 -6.69 -13.65 14.50
CA SER A 9 -6.82 -14.85 13.67
C SER A 9 -6.09 -14.68 12.33
N LEU A 10 -5.84 -15.78 11.62
CA LEU A 10 -5.35 -15.75 10.25
C LEU A 10 -6.26 -14.89 9.36
N ALA A 11 -7.58 -15.00 9.56
CA ALA A 11 -8.59 -14.25 8.82
C ALA A 11 -8.41 -12.74 9.03
N ASP A 12 -8.25 -12.29 10.28
CA ASP A 12 -8.05 -10.88 10.62
C ASP A 12 -6.75 -10.34 9.99
N LYS A 13 -5.68 -11.13 10.06
CA LYS A 13 -4.37 -10.77 9.49
C LYS A 13 -4.44 -10.67 7.97
N LEU A 14 -5.10 -11.61 7.31
CA LEU A 14 -5.27 -11.62 5.85
C LEU A 14 -6.19 -10.49 5.39
N ASP A 15 -7.30 -10.25 6.07
CA ASP A 15 -8.21 -9.14 5.78
C ASP A 15 -7.50 -7.78 5.89
N ALA A 16 -6.67 -7.62 6.92
CA ALA A 16 -5.83 -6.43 7.10
C ALA A 16 -4.87 -6.18 5.92
N LEU A 17 -4.36 -7.23 5.27
CA LEU A 17 -3.51 -7.09 4.08
C LEU A 17 -4.31 -6.66 2.85
N PHE A 18 -5.48 -7.25 2.61
CA PHE A 18 -6.37 -6.85 1.51
C PHE A 18 -6.78 -5.37 1.60
N LEU A 19 -7.02 -4.88 2.81
CA LEU A 19 -7.40 -3.49 3.05
C LEU A 19 -6.26 -2.48 2.80
N ARG A 20 -5.00 -2.90 2.96
CA ARG A 20 -3.83 -2.02 2.94
C ARG A 20 -3.04 -2.08 1.64
N VAL A 21 -2.89 -3.27 1.09
CA VAL A 21 -2.16 -3.50 -0.16
C VAL A 21 -3.18 -3.45 -1.29
N THR A 22 -3.30 -2.27 -1.89
CA THR A 22 -4.30 -1.99 -2.92
C THR A 22 -3.68 -1.92 -4.31
N ARG A 23 -4.54 -2.06 -5.32
CA ARG A 23 -4.18 -1.80 -6.72
C ARG A 23 -3.78 -0.33 -6.91
N PRO A 24 -3.14 0.03 -8.04
CA PRO A 24 -2.80 1.42 -8.34
C PRO A 24 -4.01 2.37 -8.31
N ASN A 25 -5.20 1.87 -8.65
CA ASN A 25 -6.47 2.60 -8.59
C ASN A 25 -7.07 2.73 -7.16
N GLY A 26 -6.41 2.18 -6.14
CA GLY A 26 -6.80 2.26 -4.74
C GLY A 26 -7.82 1.23 -4.27
N GLN A 27 -8.28 0.35 -5.17
CA GLN A 27 -9.20 -0.72 -4.80
C GLN A 27 -8.45 -1.94 -4.29
N GLU A 28 -9.08 -2.71 -3.39
CA GLU A 28 -8.57 -4.02 -2.98
C GLU A 28 -8.38 -4.94 -4.20
N PHE A 29 -7.43 -5.87 -4.10
CA PHE A 29 -7.32 -6.97 -5.06
C PHE A 29 -8.54 -7.90 -4.95
N THR A 30 -8.99 -8.41 -6.09
CA THR A 30 -9.98 -9.49 -6.13
C THR A 30 -9.32 -10.83 -5.76
N TYR A 31 -10.09 -11.78 -5.25
CA TYR A 31 -9.57 -13.12 -4.95
C TYR A 31 -9.04 -13.84 -6.20
N GLU A 32 -9.63 -13.55 -7.37
CA GLU A 32 -9.19 -14.08 -8.66
C GLU A 32 -7.83 -13.50 -9.06
N GLU A 33 -7.62 -12.20 -8.89
CA GLU A 33 -6.33 -11.54 -9.14
C GLU A 33 -5.23 -12.15 -8.26
N VAL A 34 -5.49 -12.29 -6.95
CA VAL A 34 -4.52 -12.90 -6.01
C VAL A 34 -4.23 -14.35 -6.38
N ALA A 35 -5.27 -15.15 -6.65
CA ALA A 35 -5.09 -16.56 -7.01
C ALA A 35 -4.30 -16.72 -8.32
N THR A 36 -4.63 -15.93 -9.34
CA THR A 36 -3.95 -15.95 -10.64
C THR A 36 -2.49 -15.58 -10.49
N ALA A 37 -2.19 -14.50 -9.75
CA ALA A 37 -0.82 -14.07 -9.50
C ALA A 37 0.00 -15.15 -8.77
N ILE A 38 -0.56 -15.77 -7.72
CA ILE A 38 0.10 -16.86 -6.99
C ILE A 38 0.34 -18.08 -7.89
N GLN A 39 -0.61 -18.43 -8.76
CA GLN A 39 -0.45 -19.56 -9.68
C GLN A 39 0.72 -19.38 -10.65
N THR A 40 1.08 -18.14 -11.03
CA THR A 40 2.26 -17.88 -11.87
C THR A 40 3.58 -18.28 -11.20
N THR A 41 3.61 -18.44 -9.87
CA THR A 41 4.80 -18.89 -9.12
C THR A 41 4.87 -20.41 -8.98
N GLY A 42 3.92 -21.15 -9.56
CA GLY A 42 3.84 -22.61 -9.46
C GLY A 42 3.14 -23.11 -8.19
N VAL A 43 2.43 -22.24 -7.47
CA VAL A 43 1.60 -22.61 -6.31
C VAL A 43 0.13 -22.65 -6.70
N THR A 44 -0.48 -23.84 -6.66
CA THR A 44 -1.92 -23.96 -6.92
C THR A 44 -2.73 -23.49 -5.71
N ILE A 45 -3.54 -22.44 -5.91
CA ILE A 45 -4.49 -21.92 -4.93
C ILE A 45 -5.73 -21.41 -5.65
N SER A 46 -6.93 -21.59 -5.09
CA SER A 46 -8.18 -21.13 -5.71
C SER A 46 -8.70 -19.85 -5.05
N GLN A 47 -9.40 -19.01 -5.83
CA GLN A 47 -10.07 -17.82 -5.30
C GLN A 47 -11.04 -18.12 -4.16
N SER A 48 -11.78 -19.23 -4.25
CA SER A 48 -12.72 -19.66 -3.22
C SER A 48 -12.01 -20.02 -1.92
N TYR A 49 -10.85 -20.66 -2.00
CA TYR A 49 -10.05 -20.97 -0.83
C TYR A 49 -9.50 -19.70 -0.15
N ILE A 50 -9.03 -18.71 -0.93
CA ILE A 50 -8.60 -17.41 -0.37
C ILE A 50 -9.75 -16.71 0.34
N TRP A 51 -10.95 -16.69 -0.26
CA TRP A 51 -12.14 -16.15 0.39
C TRP A 51 -12.47 -16.90 1.69
N GLN A 52 -12.40 -18.24 1.69
CA GLN A 52 -12.63 -19.05 2.89
C GLN A 52 -11.63 -18.72 4.00
N LEU A 53 -10.35 -18.50 3.67
CA LEU A 53 -9.32 -18.08 4.62
C LEU A 53 -9.63 -16.68 5.18
N ARG A 54 -9.93 -15.71 4.32
CA ARG A 54 -10.26 -14.33 4.73
C ARG A 54 -11.52 -14.24 5.57
N LYS A 55 -12.49 -15.14 5.37
CA LYS A 55 -13.72 -15.22 6.17
C LYS A 55 -13.64 -16.17 7.36
N GLY A 56 -12.47 -16.76 7.63
CA GLY A 56 -12.27 -17.72 8.73
C GLY A 56 -13.07 -19.02 8.58
N LYS A 57 -13.58 -19.33 7.38
CA LYS A 57 -14.21 -20.63 7.07
C LYS A 57 -13.17 -21.76 6.99
N LYS A 58 -11.92 -21.38 6.69
CA LYS A 58 -10.72 -22.20 6.82
C LYS A 58 -9.67 -21.36 7.56
N ASP A 59 -8.88 -22.01 8.39
CA ASP A 59 -7.91 -21.37 9.27
C ASP A 59 -6.55 -22.08 9.30
N ASN A 60 -6.47 -23.29 8.73
CA ASN A 60 -5.26 -24.11 8.68
C ASN A 60 -4.75 -24.31 7.24
N PRO A 61 -4.21 -23.26 6.59
CA PRO A 61 -3.55 -23.38 5.30
C PRO A 61 -2.20 -24.10 5.39
N THR A 62 -1.76 -24.65 4.26
CA THR A 62 -0.41 -25.20 4.17
C THR A 62 0.63 -24.08 4.27
N ILE A 63 1.84 -24.40 4.74
CA ILE A 63 2.97 -23.46 4.78
C ILE A 63 3.22 -22.84 3.39
N LYS A 64 3.10 -23.66 2.33
CA LYS A 64 3.26 -23.22 0.94
C LYS A 64 2.23 -22.14 0.55
N HIS A 65 0.98 -22.27 1.00
CA HIS A 65 -0.05 -21.25 0.76
C HIS A 65 0.19 -19.98 1.57
N VAL A 66 0.61 -20.10 2.83
CA VAL A 66 0.94 -18.94 3.66
C VAL A 66 2.09 -18.15 3.06
N GLN A 67 3.17 -18.83 2.64
CA GLN A 67 4.31 -18.21 1.97
C GLN A 67 3.86 -17.47 0.70
N ALA A 68 3.08 -18.13 -0.15
CA ALA A 68 2.63 -17.52 -1.40
C ALA A 68 1.73 -16.29 -1.20
N LEU A 69 0.86 -16.31 -0.17
CA LEU A 69 0.07 -15.15 0.22
C LEU A 69 0.97 -14.03 0.76
N ALA A 70 1.95 -14.36 1.61
CA ALA A 70 2.89 -13.39 2.16
C ALA A 70 3.70 -12.71 1.05
N ASP A 71 4.21 -13.49 0.10
CA ASP A 71 4.98 -13.00 -1.05
C ASP A 71 4.12 -12.09 -1.94
N PHE A 72 2.88 -12.48 -2.22
CA PHE A 72 1.94 -11.64 -2.99
C PHE A 72 1.72 -10.27 -2.32
N PHE A 73 1.51 -10.25 -1.01
CA PHE A 73 1.29 -9.01 -0.26
C PHE A 73 2.58 -8.27 0.12
N GLY A 74 3.74 -8.81 -0.22
CA GLY A 74 5.03 -8.20 0.09
C GLY A 74 5.36 -8.16 1.59
N VAL A 75 4.87 -9.13 2.38
CA VAL A 75 5.10 -9.21 3.83
C VAL A 75 5.90 -10.47 4.18
N PRO A 76 6.65 -10.48 5.30
CA PRO A 76 7.32 -11.71 5.75
C PRO A 76 6.28 -12.76 6.21
N PRO A 77 6.49 -14.07 5.98
CA PRO A 77 5.57 -15.12 6.42
C PRO A 77 5.28 -15.13 7.93
N ALA A 78 6.26 -14.71 8.72
CA ALA A 78 6.14 -14.53 10.17
C ALA A 78 4.96 -13.61 10.55
N TYR A 79 4.56 -12.69 9.67
CA TYR A 79 3.38 -11.84 9.83
C TYR A 79 2.14 -12.63 10.24
N PHE A 80 1.93 -13.84 9.72
CA PHE A 80 0.73 -14.63 10.02
C PHE A 80 0.79 -15.32 11.39
N PHE A 81 1.98 -15.53 11.97
CA PHE A 81 2.17 -16.37 13.16
C PHE A 81 2.64 -15.61 14.40
N ASP A 82 3.36 -14.50 14.21
CA ASP A 82 3.92 -13.68 15.28
C ASP A 82 3.19 -12.33 15.32
N ASP A 83 2.52 -12.05 16.44
CA ASP A 83 1.74 -10.83 16.63
C ASP A 83 2.62 -9.57 16.70
N GLU A 84 3.87 -9.67 17.17
CA GLU A 84 4.82 -8.54 17.16
C GLU A 84 5.27 -8.22 15.73
N ALA A 85 5.53 -9.26 14.92
CA ALA A 85 5.76 -9.10 13.49
C ALA A 85 4.51 -8.53 12.78
N THR A 86 3.32 -9.01 13.14
CA THR A 86 2.05 -8.46 12.64
C THR A 86 1.98 -6.96 12.91
N ASP A 87 2.14 -6.54 14.17
CA ASP A 87 2.01 -5.14 14.59
C ASP A 87 2.99 -4.22 13.85
N ARG A 88 4.27 -4.61 13.76
CA ARG A 88 5.29 -3.82 13.06
C ARG A 88 4.97 -3.65 11.58
N VAL A 89 4.62 -4.75 10.89
CA VAL A 89 4.29 -4.71 9.46
C VAL A 89 3.01 -3.93 9.22
N THR A 90 1.97 -4.11 10.05
CA THR A 90 0.72 -3.36 9.95
C THR A 90 0.98 -1.86 10.07
N GLN A 91 1.79 -1.43 11.03
CA GLN A 91 2.16 -0.01 11.18
C GLN A 91 2.88 0.53 9.94
N GLN A 92 3.84 -0.22 9.39
CA GLN A 92 4.55 0.19 8.18
C GLN A 92 3.60 0.31 6.97
N LEU A 93 2.69 -0.65 6.79
CA LEU A 93 1.69 -0.62 5.73
C LEU A 93 0.71 0.55 5.90
N ASP A 94 0.33 0.91 7.13
CA ASP A 94 -0.51 2.07 7.40
C ASP A 94 0.18 3.38 7.01
N HIS A 95 1.48 3.53 7.33
CA HIS A 95 2.26 4.68 6.88
C HIS A 95 2.34 4.79 5.36
N LEU A 96 2.65 3.69 4.66
CA LEU A 96 2.73 3.67 3.21
C LEU A 96 1.38 3.99 2.56
N ARG A 97 0.28 3.49 3.12
CA ARG A 97 -1.06 3.77 2.62
C ARG A 97 -1.41 5.25 2.76
N ALA A 98 -1.13 5.85 3.91
CA ALA A 98 -1.37 7.27 4.14
C ALA A 98 -0.55 8.16 3.18
N GLU A 99 0.70 7.79 2.91
CA GLU A 99 1.53 8.49 1.93
C GLU A 99 0.96 8.37 0.50
N GLN A 100 0.53 7.18 0.10
CA GLN A 100 -0.10 6.97 -1.21
C GLN A 100 -1.41 7.74 -1.37
N GLU A 101 -2.25 7.78 -0.33
CA GLU A 101 -3.50 8.53 -0.34
C GLU A 101 -3.24 10.03 -0.49
N ARG A 102 -2.30 10.57 0.29
CA ARG A 102 -1.85 11.97 0.16
C ARG A 102 -1.34 12.28 -1.26
N LEU A 103 -0.51 11.41 -1.84
CA LEU A 103 -0.02 11.61 -3.21
C LEU A 103 -1.16 11.59 -4.23
N ARG A 104 -2.13 10.67 -4.07
CA ARG A 104 -3.32 10.63 -4.93
C ARG A 104 -4.12 11.91 -4.86
N GLU A 105 -4.37 12.44 -3.66
CA GLU A 105 -5.06 13.72 -3.47
C GLU A 105 -4.34 14.87 -4.19
N ILE A 106 -3.01 14.96 -4.06
CA ILE A 106 -2.21 15.98 -4.76
C ILE A 106 -2.32 15.84 -6.28
N THR A 107 -2.24 14.61 -6.80
CA THR A 107 -2.30 14.34 -8.24
C THR A 107 -3.72 14.31 -8.81
N ALA A 108 -4.75 14.38 -7.97
CA ALA A 108 -6.14 14.44 -8.42
C ALA A 108 -6.53 15.85 -8.91
N ASP A 109 -5.74 16.87 -8.58
CA ASP A 109 -5.91 18.24 -9.05
C ASP A 109 -5.60 18.36 -10.55
N ASP A 110 -6.56 18.87 -11.33
CA ASP A 110 -6.48 19.03 -12.79
C ASP A 110 -5.25 19.88 -13.20
N ASP A 111 -4.90 20.91 -12.42
CA ASP A 111 -3.76 21.77 -12.70
C ASP A 111 -2.43 21.02 -12.48
N VAL A 112 -2.36 20.19 -11.44
CA VAL A 112 -1.19 19.34 -11.17
C VAL A 112 -1.02 18.28 -12.26
N GLN A 113 -2.12 17.67 -12.72
CA GLN A 113 -2.10 16.72 -13.83
C GLN A 113 -1.64 17.38 -15.13
N LEU A 114 -2.13 18.58 -15.44
CA LEU A 114 -1.71 19.34 -16.61
C LEU A 114 -0.20 19.59 -16.58
N VAL A 115 0.34 20.06 -15.45
CA VAL A 115 1.78 20.27 -15.30
C VAL A 115 2.57 18.98 -15.52
N ALA A 116 2.14 17.86 -14.93
CA ALA A 116 2.79 16.56 -15.10
C ALA A 116 2.77 16.06 -16.56
N MET A 117 1.63 16.20 -17.26
CA MET A 117 1.48 15.86 -18.67
C MET A 117 2.34 16.72 -19.58
N ARG A 118 2.56 18.00 -19.25
CA ARG A 118 3.45 18.88 -20.02
C ARG A 118 4.91 18.53 -19.76
N ALA A 119 5.28 18.27 -18.52
CA ALA A 119 6.63 17.87 -18.14
C ALA A 119 7.05 16.56 -18.83
N SER A 120 6.14 15.61 -19.04
CA SER A 120 6.44 14.33 -19.71
C SER A 120 6.83 14.48 -21.19
N GLN A 121 6.38 15.56 -21.85
CA GLN A 121 6.70 15.89 -23.25
C GLN A 121 8.04 16.62 -23.40
N MET A 122 8.61 17.13 -22.31
CA MET A 122 9.91 17.80 -22.31
C MET A 122 11.06 16.80 -22.32
N ASP A 123 12.18 17.16 -22.94
CA ASP A 123 13.43 16.44 -22.78
C ASP A 123 13.93 16.53 -21.31
N PRO A 124 14.79 15.60 -20.86
CA PRO A 124 15.22 15.54 -19.46
C PRO A 124 15.89 16.82 -18.95
N ALA A 125 16.67 17.52 -19.79
CA ALA A 125 17.38 18.73 -19.37
C ALA A 125 16.38 19.88 -19.16
N THR A 126 15.47 20.09 -20.11
CA THR A 126 14.41 21.10 -19.99
C THR A 126 13.47 20.81 -18.82
N ARG A 127 13.11 19.53 -18.60
CA ARG A 127 12.28 19.12 -17.47
C ARG A 127 12.92 19.46 -16.13
N GLN A 128 14.24 19.28 -16.02
CA GLN A 128 14.98 19.59 -14.80
C GLN A 128 15.06 21.10 -14.54
N MET A 129 15.30 21.92 -15.58
CA MET A 129 15.26 23.38 -15.45
C MET A 129 13.89 23.89 -14.99
N PHE A 130 12.81 23.34 -15.54
CA PHE A 130 11.45 23.70 -15.14
C PHE A 130 11.15 23.29 -13.69
N ALA A 131 11.60 22.11 -13.25
CA ALA A 131 11.48 21.67 -11.86
C ALA A 131 12.20 22.63 -10.90
N ASP A 132 13.42 23.07 -11.23
CA ASP A 132 14.18 24.03 -10.42
C ASP A 132 13.47 25.38 -10.31
N LEU A 133 12.89 25.87 -11.42
CA LEU A 133 12.09 27.10 -11.43
C LEU A 133 10.86 26.97 -10.51
N MET A 134 10.11 25.87 -10.62
CA MET A 134 8.96 25.62 -9.74
C MET A 134 9.38 25.61 -8.25
N LEU A 135 10.47 24.93 -7.93
CA LEU A 135 11.02 24.89 -6.56
C LEU A 135 11.46 26.27 -6.07
N SER A 136 11.89 27.17 -6.95
CA SER A 136 12.21 28.56 -6.60
C SER A 136 10.96 29.39 -6.26
N VAL A 137 9.89 29.23 -7.04
CA VAL A 137 8.61 29.93 -6.84
C VAL A 137 7.96 29.51 -5.53
N VAL A 138 7.93 28.21 -5.24
CA VAL A 138 7.37 27.67 -3.98
C VAL A 138 8.12 28.22 -2.77
N ARG A 139 9.46 28.23 -2.79
CA ARG A 139 10.27 28.83 -1.72
C ARG A 139 9.98 30.31 -1.53
N GLY A 140 9.82 31.05 -2.63
CA GLY A 140 9.45 32.48 -2.60
C GLY A 140 8.06 32.74 -2.01
N GLN A 141 7.07 31.88 -2.27
CA GLN A 141 5.73 32.00 -1.71
C GLN A 141 5.67 31.67 -0.23
N GLN A 142 6.43 30.67 0.23
CA GLN A 142 6.51 30.30 1.65
C GLN A 142 7.16 31.41 2.49
N ALA A 143 8.19 32.06 1.96
CA ALA A 143 8.85 33.20 2.64
C ALA A 143 7.94 34.43 2.77
N GLN A 144 7.00 34.62 1.83
CA GLN A 144 6.00 35.69 1.90
C GLN A 144 4.81 35.35 2.82
N ARG A 145 4.66 34.08 3.22
CA ARG A 145 3.54 33.56 4.03
C ARG A 145 3.79 33.49 5.55
N GLY A 146 4.86 34.08 6.10
CA GLY A 146 4.99 34.18 7.56
C GLY A 146 5.89 35.31 8.07
N PRO A 147 5.68 35.83 9.31
CA PRO A 147 4.61 35.54 10.26
C PRO A 147 3.56 36.66 10.33
N GLU A 148 2.26 36.31 10.33
CA GLU A 148 1.28 37.14 11.05
C GLU A 148 1.53 36.89 12.55
N VAL A 149 2.07 37.92 13.22
CA VAL A 149 2.34 37.98 14.66
C VAL A 149 0.98 38.17 15.38
N PRO A 150 0.74 37.51 16.54
CA PRO A 150 -0.58 37.36 17.17
C PRO A 150 -1.33 38.67 17.47
#